data_AF-A0A1J3G8T3-F1
#
_entry.id   AF-A0A1J3G8T3-F1
#
_cell.length_a   1.000
_cell.length_b   1.000
_cell.length_c   1.000
_cell.angle_alpha   90.00
_cell.angle_beta   90.00
_cell.angle_gamma   90.00
#
_symmetry.space_group_name_H-M   'P 1'
#
loop_
_entity.id
_entity.type
_entity.pdbx_description
1 polymer ?
#
loop_
_entity_poly.entity_id
_entity_poly.type
_entity_poly.pdbx_seq_one_letter_code
_entity_poly.pdbx_strand_id
1 'polypeptide(L)'
;FELSMWRCTDELRVRADEFHANARKDAAKHYIEFWKSIPPTEPYRVILGHVRDKLYYTRERARQLLSNSVSDVPEEATFTNLEEFLEPLELCYRSLFACGDRPIADGSLLDF
;
A
#
# COMPACT_ATOMS: atom_id res chain seq x y z
N PHE A 1 6.10 -9.26 4.72
CA PHE A 1 4.74 -8.87 5.16
C PHE A 1 4.07 -10.11 5.72
N GLU A 2 3.60 -10.04 6.97
CA GLU A 2 2.95 -11.15 7.69
C GLU A 2 1.57 -11.51 7.10
N LEU A 3 0.99 -10.61 6.30
CA LEU A 3 -0.31 -10.77 5.64
C LEU A 3 -0.22 -11.51 4.28
N SER A 4 0.26 -12.75 4.26
CA SER A 4 0.26 -13.59 3.04
C SER A 4 -1.08 -14.32 2.79
N MET A 5 -2.18 -13.77 3.31
CA MET A 5 -3.51 -14.36 3.20
C MET A 5 -4.06 -14.17 1.78
N TRP A 6 -4.69 -15.20 1.25
CA TRP A 6 -5.34 -15.18 -0.07
C TRP A 6 -6.85 -14.93 0.01
N ARG A 7 -7.47 -15.18 1.17
CA ARG A 7 -8.90 -14.94 1.41
C ARG A 7 -9.14 -13.47 1.70
N CYS A 8 -9.98 -12.84 0.90
CA CYS A 8 -10.38 -11.44 1.02
C CYS A 8 -11.81 -11.26 0.51
N THR A 9 -12.39 -10.11 0.84
CA THR A 9 -13.67 -9.67 0.27
C THR A 9 -13.52 -9.33 -1.22
N ASP A 10 -14.64 -9.35 -1.94
CA ASP A 10 -14.67 -8.99 -3.37
C ASP A 10 -14.22 -7.54 -3.60
N GLU A 11 -14.59 -6.62 -2.70
CA GLU A 11 -14.14 -5.22 -2.73
C GLU A 11 -12.61 -5.12 -2.68
N LEU A 12 -11.96 -5.83 -1.75
CA LEU A 12 -10.50 -5.81 -1.63
C LEU A 12 -9.83 -6.49 -2.82
N ARG A 13 -10.42 -7.57 -3.37
CA ARG A 13 -9.91 -8.25 -4.56
C ARG A 13 -9.83 -7.31 -5.75
N VAL A 14 -10.94 -6.63 -6.06
CA VAL A 14 -11.02 -5.70 -7.20
C VAL A 14 -9.97 -4.61 -7.05
N ARG A 15 -9.85 -4.01 -5.85
CA ARG A 15 -8.85 -2.97 -5.61
C ARG A 15 -7.42 -3.48 -5.73
N ALA A 16 -7.13 -4.69 -5.25
CA ALA A 16 -5.82 -5.31 -5.38
C ALA A 16 -5.47 -5.55 -6.86
N ASP A 17 -6.43 -6.02 -7.67
CA ASP A 17 -6.23 -6.24 -9.10
C ASP A 17 -5.96 -4.92 -9.85
N GLU A 18 -6.68 -3.84 -9.50
CA GLU A 18 -6.45 -2.49 -10.03
C GLU A 18 -5.03 -1.99 -9.71
N PHE A 19 -4.57 -2.14 -8.46
CA PHE A 19 -3.23 -1.72 -8.07
C PHE A 19 -2.13 -2.59 -8.67
N HIS A 20 -2.37 -3.90 -8.82
CA HIS A 20 -1.45 -4.80 -9.48
C HIS A 20 -1.29 -4.45 -10.97
N ALA A 21 -2.40 -4.14 -11.66
CA ALA A 21 -2.38 -3.72 -13.06
C ALA A 21 -1.65 -2.37 -13.27
N ASN A 22 -1.78 -1.46 -12.32
CA ASN A 22 -1.18 -0.12 -12.36
C ASN A 22 0.20 -0.03 -11.68
N ALA A 23 0.77 -1.16 -11.25
CA ALA A 23 2.04 -1.18 -10.53
C ALA A 23 3.17 -0.60 -11.39
N ARG A 24 3.79 0.49 -10.91
CA ARG A 24 4.92 1.12 -11.59
C ARG A 24 6.14 0.20 -11.50
N LYS A 25 6.68 -0.22 -12.65
CA LYS A 25 7.87 -1.10 -12.74
C LYS A 25 9.10 -0.53 -12.01
N ASP A 26 9.16 0.77 -11.80
CA ASP A 26 10.29 1.44 -11.15
C ASP A 26 10.21 1.43 -9.61
N ALA A 27 9.01 1.26 -9.03
CA ALA A 27 8.83 1.27 -7.58
C ALA A 27 9.56 0.09 -6.89
N ALA A 28 9.63 -1.06 -7.58
CA ALA A 28 10.35 -2.24 -7.10
C ALA A 28 11.87 -2.03 -6.94
N LYS A 29 12.46 -1.03 -7.61
CA LYS A 29 13.91 -0.78 -7.57
C LYS A 29 14.37 -0.13 -6.25
N HIS A 30 13.46 0.54 -5.53
CA HIS A 30 13.83 1.36 -4.37
C HIS A 30 14.12 0.56 -3.08
N TYR A 31 13.82 -0.75 -3.06
CA TYR A 31 13.85 -1.55 -1.82
C TYR A 31 14.50 -2.93 -2.03
N ILE A 32 15.84 -3.03 -1.93
CA ILE A 32 16.62 -4.28 -2.17
C ILE A 32 16.01 -5.52 -1.46
N GLU A 33 15.47 -5.34 -0.27
CA GLU A 33 14.86 -6.40 0.54
C GLU A 33 13.50 -6.90 0.01
N PHE A 34 12.88 -6.17 -0.93
CA PHE A 34 11.54 -6.43 -1.47
C PHE A 34 11.50 -6.50 -3.01
N TRP A 35 12.63 -6.78 -3.68
CA TRP A 35 12.72 -6.85 -5.16
C TRP A 35 11.88 -7.95 -5.80
N LYS A 36 11.27 -8.83 -5.00
CA LYS A 36 10.34 -9.84 -5.51
C LYS A 36 8.99 -9.20 -5.81
N SER A 37 8.55 -9.33 -7.06
CA SER A 37 7.19 -9.00 -7.48
C SER A 37 6.19 -9.62 -6.51
N ILE A 38 5.24 -8.81 -6.04
CA ILE A 38 4.16 -9.31 -5.18
C ILE A 38 3.17 -10.04 -6.11
N PRO A 39 2.88 -11.32 -5.88
CA PRO A 39 1.91 -12.03 -6.70
C PRO A 39 0.49 -11.50 -6.43
N PRO A 40 -0.40 -11.47 -7.45
CA PRO A 40 -1.78 -11.00 -7.29
C PRO A 40 -2.60 -11.91 -6.36
N THR A 41 -2.14 -13.14 -6.09
CA THR A 41 -2.74 -14.07 -5.13
C THR A 41 -2.59 -13.64 -3.67
N GLU A 42 -1.79 -12.61 -3.39
CA GLU A 42 -1.58 -12.04 -2.05
C GLU A 42 -2.15 -10.62 -2.00
N PRO A 43 -3.49 -10.47 -2.01
CA PRO A 43 -4.14 -9.18 -2.29
C PRO A 43 -3.84 -8.12 -1.23
N TYR A 44 -3.75 -8.48 0.06
CA TYR A 44 -3.33 -7.55 1.11
C TYR A 44 -1.91 -7.03 0.91
N ARG A 45 -0.99 -7.88 0.43
CA ARG A 45 0.39 -7.44 0.14
C ARG A 45 0.43 -6.51 -1.06
N VAL A 46 -0.47 -6.68 -2.04
CA VAL A 46 -0.58 -5.75 -3.16
C VAL A 46 -1.05 -4.37 -2.67
N ILE A 47 -2.11 -4.31 -1.86
CA ILE A 47 -2.60 -3.05 -1.27
C ILE A 47 -1.49 -2.37 -0.44
N LEU A 48 -0.84 -3.11 0.47
CA LEU A 48 0.23 -2.57 1.31
C LEU A 48 1.48 -2.19 0.53
N GLY A 49 1.78 -2.89 -0.57
CA GLY A 49 2.81 -2.51 -1.52
C GLY A 49 2.53 -1.14 -2.14
N HIS A 50 1.29 -0.91 -2.58
CA HIS A 50 0.87 0.39 -3.09
C HIS A 50 1.01 1.50 -2.04
N VAL A 51 0.55 1.26 -0.81
CA VAL A 51 0.69 2.23 0.31
C VAL A 51 2.16 2.57 0.57
N ARG A 52 3.03 1.56 0.65
CA ARG A 52 4.47 1.75 0.84
C ARG A 52 5.07 2.62 -0.28
N ASP A 53 4.73 2.34 -1.53
CA ASP A 53 5.28 3.05 -2.68
C ASP A 53 4.79 4.52 -2.69
N LYS A 54 3.53 4.79 -2.34
CA LYS A 54 2.99 6.15 -2.22
C LYS A 54 3.60 6.91 -1.03
N LEU A 55 3.86 6.24 0.10
CA LEU A 55 4.61 6.82 1.24
C LEU A 55 6.05 7.19 0.86
N TYR A 56 6.73 6.35 0.07
CA TYR A 56 8.06 6.66 -0.45
C TYR A 56 8.07 7.97 -1.24
N TYR A 57 7.15 8.08 -2.21
CA TYR A 57 7.05 9.29 -3.02
C TYR A 57 6.68 10.51 -2.18
N THR A 58 5.83 10.35 -1.17
CA THR A 58 5.49 11.42 -0.21
C THR A 58 6.75 11.92 0.51
N ARG A 59 7.58 11.00 1.01
CA ARG A 59 8.85 11.32 1.66
C ARG A 59 9.84 11.98 0.70
N GLU A 60 10.01 11.44 -0.51
CA GLU A 60 10.94 11.99 -1.49
C GLU A 60 10.52 13.38 -1.98
N ARG A 61 9.21 13.60 -2.19
CA ARG A 61 8.66 14.92 -2.52
C ARG A 61 8.98 15.93 -1.42
N ALA A 62 8.68 15.59 -0.16
CA ALA A 62 9.00 16.45 0.97
C ALA A 62 10.50 16.77 1.05
N ARG A 63 11.37 15.76 0.86
CA ARG A 63 12.83 15.95 0.86
C ARG A 63 13.29 16.90 -0.25
N GLN A 64 12.77 16.75 -1.47
CA GLN A 64 13.12 17.61 -2.60
C GLN A 64 12.64 19.05 -2.38
N LEU A 65 11.40 19.24 -1.93
CA LEU A 65 10.86 20.57 -1.62
C LEU A 65 11.67 21.27 -0.53
N LEU A 66 12.07 20.56 0.52
CA LEU A 66 12.91 21.12 1.59
C LEU A 66 14.33 21.50 1.11
N SER A 67 14.88 20.75 0.15
CA SER A 67 16.26 20.96 -0.33
C SER A 67 16.35 22.00 -1.45
N ASN A 68 15.38 21.98 -2.38
CA ASN A 68 15.46 22.65 -3.67
C ASN A 68 14.25 23.56 -3.96
N SER A 69 13.27 23.64 -3.05
CA SER A 69 11.98 24.35 -3.22
C SER A 69 11.08 23.84 -4.36
N VAL A 70 11.54 22.84 -5.12
CA VAL A 70 10.83 22.22 -6.24
C VAL A 70 11.02 20.70 -6.15
N SER A 71 10.03 19.94 -6.63
CA SER A 71 10.06 18.49 -6.66
C SER A 71 9.57 17.98 -8.02
N ASP A 72 10.28 16.98 -8.57
CA ASP A 72 9.88 16.28 -9.80
C ASP A 72 8.84 15.18 -9.52
N VAL A 73 8.62 14.83 -8.25
CA VAL A 73 7.56 13.89 -7.83
C VAL A 73 6.20 14.57 -7.95
N PRO A 74 5.27 14.07 -8.79
CA PRO A 74 3.91 14.60 -8.91
C PRO A 74 3.13 14.46 -7.59
N GLU A 75 2.25 15.41 -7.31
CA GLU A 75 1.47 15.43 -6.06
C GLU A 75 0.49 14.25 -5.98
N GLU A 76 -0.06 13.83 -7.12
CA GLU A 76 -1.00 12.70 -7.24
C GLU A 76 -0.32 11.35 -6.92
N ALA A 77 1.01 11.30 -7.00
CA ALA A 77 1.80 10.14 -6.61
C ALA A 77 2.11 10.10 -5.11
N THR A 78 1.60 11.06 -4.33
CA THR A 78 1.84 11.22 -2.88
C THR A 78 0.55 11.25 -2.09
N PHE A 79 0.61 11.00 -0.79
CA PHE A 79 -0.52 11.25 0.10
C PHE A 79 -0.58 12.73 0.44
N THR A 80 -1.74 13.35 0.20
CA THR A 80 -1.97 14.78 0.46
C THR A 80 -2.84 15.04 1.68
N ASN A 81 -3.60 14.03 2.12
CA ASN A 81 -4.48 14.07 3.28
C ASN A 81 -4.48 12.70 3.98
N LEU A 82 -5.06 12.68 5.19
CA LEU A 82 -5.06 11.50 6.04
C LEU A 82 -6.06 10.44 5.53
N GLU A 83 -7.19 10.88 4.98
CA GLU A 83 -8.25 10.00 4.48
C GLU A 83 -7.76 9.09 3.36
N GLU A 84 -6.96 9.63 2.42
CA GLU A 84 -6.33 8.83 1.36
C GLU A 84 -5.37 7.77 1.91
N PHE A 85 -4.69 8.06 3.01
CA PHE A 85 -3.76 7.13 3.65
C PHE A 85 -4.50 6.03 4.43
N LEU A 86 -5.57 6.40 5.13
CA LEU A 86 -6.37 5.46 5.94
C LEU A 86 -7.24 4.54 5.09
N GLU A 87 -7.81 5.01 3.97
CA GLU A 87 -8.73 4.22 3.13
C GLU A 87 -8.22 2.80 2.78
N PRO A 88 -6.98 2.60 2.28
CA PRO A 88 -6.50 1.25 1.99
C PRO A 88 -6.28 0.39 3.24
N LEU A 89 -5.97 1.01 4.39
CA LEU A 89 -5.74 0.29 5.66
C LEU A 89 -7.07 -0.16 6.27
N GLU A 90 -8.07 0.70 6.27
CA GLU A 90 -9.44 0.38 6.69
C GLU A 90 -10.03 -0.72 5.80
N LEU A 91 -9.79 -0.67 4.48
CA LEU A 91 -10.19 -1.72 3.55
C LEU A 91 -9.57 -3.07 3.93
N CYS A 92 -8.27 -3.10 4.24
CA CYS A 92 -7.60 -4.32 4.73
C CYS A 92 -8.26 -4.84 6.01
N TYR A 93 -8.51 -3.95 6.98
CA TYR A 93 -9.12 -4.31 8.26
C TYR A 93 -10.53 -4.89 8.09
N ARG A 94 -11.41 -4.21 7.33
CA ARG A 94 -12.78 -4.69 7.06
C ARG A 94 -12.79 -6.04 6.35
N SER A 95 -11.86 -6.26 5.42
CA SER A 95 -11.74 -7.54 4.70
C SER A 95 -11.28 -8.67 5.62
N LEU A 96 -10.24 -8.45 6.43
CA LEU A 96 -9.78 -9.44 7.40
C LEU A 96 -10.89 -9.80 8.41
N PHE A 97 -11.61 -8.79 8.91
CA PHE A 97 -12.74 -8.98 9.79
C PHE A 97 -13.84 -9.84 9.14
N ALA A 98 -14.21 -9.54 7.89
CA ALA A 98 -15.23 -10.28 7.15
C ALA A 98 -14.81 -11.72 6.79
N CYS A 99 -13.51 -11.97 6.59
CA CYS A 99 -12.97 -13.30 6.33
C CYS A 99 -12.81 -14.18 7.57
N GLY A 100 -13.11 -13.65 8.77
CA GLY A 100 -12.94 -14.35 10.04
C GLY A 100 -11.51 -14.31 10.59
N ASP A 101 -10.63 -13.53 9.97
CA ASP A 101 -9.23 -13.34 10.34
C ASP A 101 -9.04 -12.18 11.33
N ARG A 102 -10.05 -11.96 12.20
CA ARG A 102 -10.08 -10.86 13.17
C ARG A 102 -8.85 -10.80 14.09
N PRO A 103 -8.28 -11.91 14.61
CA PRO A 103 -7.06 -11.84 15.43
C PRO A 103 -5.85 -11.24 14.69
N ILE A 104 -5.82 -11.32 13.36
CA ILE A 104 -4.78 -10.71 12.52
C ILE A 104 -5.08 -9.22 12.32
N ALA A 105 -6.36 -8.87 12.10
CA ALA A 105 -6.82 -7.49 11.99
C ALA A 105 -6.56 -6.69 13.28
N ASP A 106 -6.82 -7.31 14.43
CA ASP A 106 -6.67 -6.72 15.76
C ASP A 106 -5.20 -6.73 16.27
N GLY A 107 -4.27 -7.25 15.46
CA GLY A 107 -2.83 -7.25 15.75
C GLY A 107 -2.10 -6.08 15.09
N SER A 108 -1.06 -6.37 14.31
CA SER A 108 -0.16 -5.38 13.70
C SER A 108 -0.83 -4.32 12.81
N LEU A 109 -2.06 -4.56 12.32
CA LEU A 109 -2.79 -3.57 11.53
C LEU A 109 -3.48 -2.51 12.40
N LEU A 110 -3.88 -2.84 13.63
CA LEU A 110 -4.50 -1.91 14.56
C LEU A 110 -3.48 -0.99 15.25
N ASP A 111 -2.22 -1.43 15.30
CA ASP A 111 -1.08 -0.68 15.83
C ASP A 111 -0.49 0.34 14.83
N PHE A 112 -1.02 0.41 13.61
CA PHE A 112 -0.48 1.19 12.48
C PHE A 112 -1.04 2.61 12.37
#